data_AF-A0A6A4EQE8-F1
#
_entry.id   AF-A0A6A4EQE8-F1
#
_cell.length_a   1.000
_cell.length_b   1.000
_cell.length_c   1.000
_cell.angle_alpha   90.00
_cell.angle_beta   90.00
_cell.angle_gamma   90.00
#
_symmetry.space_group_name_H-M   'P 1'
#
loop_
_entity.id
_entity.type
_entity.pdbx_description
1 polymer ?
#
loop_
_entity_poly.entity_id
_entity_poly.type
_entity_poly.pdbx_seq_one_letter_code
_entity_poly.pdbx_strand_id
1 'polypeptide(L)'
;MRRRPREVPVAKPSAAQSYVPQVLLRREDREGPRRWLPNERKPGTSKHSALNQQLDVMKIKVDMNEYCSEAEVDKLNTLEEEVAFLEGEMEKFVEEFYVAAATFSTQVTAQKTLLNRLQRFQPPSE
;
A
#
# COMPACT_ATOMS: atom_id res chain seq x y z
N MET A 1 -34.61 -16.42 -29.19
CA MET A 1 -33.75 -15.23 -29.36
C MET A 1 -32.96 -14.99 -28.07
N ARG A 2 -31.63 -15.17 -28.09
CA ARG A 2 -30.76 -14.95 -26.92
C ARG A 2 -30.59 -13.43 -26.73
N ARG A 3 -31.03 -12.89 -25.58
CA ARG A 3 -30.87 -11.47 -25.25
C ARG A 3 -29.40 -11.23 -24.82
N ARG A 4 -28.70 -10.30 -25.48
CA ARG A 4 -27.35 -9.88 -25.06
C ARG A 4 -27.45 -9.11 -23.73
N PRO A 5 -26.50 -9.27 -22.79
CA PRO A 5 -26.48 -8.47 -21.57
C PRO A 5 -26.38 -6.98 -21.91
N ARG A 6 -27.14 -6.13 -21.19
CA ARG A 6 -27.05 -4.67 -21.32
C ARG A 6 -25.67 -4.21 -20.84
N GLU A 7 -24.96 -3.44 -21.65
CA GLU A 7 -23.74 -2.76 -21.23
C GLU A 7 -24.08 -1.74 -20.13
N VAL A 8 -23.47 -1.89 -18.96
CA VAL A 8 -23.54 -0.93 -17.87
C VAL A 8 -22.43 0.10 -18.11
N PRO A 9 -22.73 1.40 -18.21
CA PRO A 9 -21.68 2.42 -18.31
C PRO A 9 -20.85 2.39 -17.02
N VAL A 10 -19.65 1.82 -17.09
CA VAL A 10 -18.65 1.98 -16.02
C VAL A 10 -18.06 3.37 -16.21
N ALA A 11 -18.67 4.36 -15.56
CA ALA A 11 -18.04 5.66 -15.38
C ALA A 11 -16.80 5.44 -14.51
N LYS A 12 -15.67 5.10 -15.16
CA LYS A 12 -14.36 5.13 -14.50
C LYS A 12 -14.20 6.55 -13.96
N PRO A 13 -14.01 6.75 -12.64
CA PRO A 13 -13.70 8.07 -12.14
C PRO A 13 -12.39 8.50 -12.81
N SER A 14 -12.38 9.71 -13.36
CA SER A 14 -11.16 10.32 -13.90
C SER A 14 -10.05 10.23 -12.85
N ALA A 15 -8.80 9.99 -13.25
CA ALA A 15 -7.64 9.90 -12.35
C ALA A 15 -7.43 11.15 -11.48
N ALA A 16 -8.20 12.22 -11.68
CA ALA A 16 -8.27 13.41 -10.84
C ALA A 16 -9.19 13.27 -9.61
N GLN A 17 -10.02 12.22 -9.51
CA GLN A 17 -10.87 11.95 -8.34
C GLN A 17 -10.15 10.99 -7.40
N SER A 18 -9.37 11.55 -6.48
CA SER A 18 -8.87 10.82 -5.33
C SER A 18 -10.07 10.36 -4.50
N TYR A 19 -10.36 9.06 -4.48
CA TYR A 19 -11.45 8.50 -3.70
C TYR A 19 -11.10 8.62 -2.22
N VAL A 20 -11.63 9.65 -1.56
CA VAL A 20 -11.53 9.80 -0.10
C VAL A 20 -12.85 9.29 0.50
N PRO A 21 -12.81 8.23 1.32
CA PRO A 21 -14.00 7.73 2.00
C PRO A 21 -14.72 8.84 2.76
N GLN A 22 -16.06 8.92 2.62
CA GLN A 22 -16.88 10.00 3.20
C GLN A 22 -16.81 10.11 4.74
N VAL A 23 -16.35 9.06 5.41
CA VAL A 23 -16.09 9.01 6.85
C VAL A 23 -14.90 9.90 7.27
N LEU A 24 -13.96 10.12 6.35
CA LEU A 24 -12.77 10.95 6.57
C LEU A 24 -12.99 12.42 6.18
N LEU A 25 -14.07 12.71 5.43
CA LEU A 25 -14.43 14.07 5.06
C LEU A 25 -15.13 14.76 6.22
N ARG A 26 -14.68 15.98 6.56
CA ARG A 26 -15.42 16.85 7.48
C ARG A 26 -16.77 17.19 6.84
N ARG A 27 -17.79 17.46 7.67
CA ARG A 27 -19.17 17.70 7.20
C ARG A 27 -19.26 18.85 6.17
N GLU A 28 -18.35 19.82 6.27
CA GLU A 28 -18.21 20.96 5.37
C GLU A 28 -17.70 20.59 3.96
N ASP A 29 -16.92 19.51 3.84
CA ASP A 29 -16.35 19.03 2.57
C ASP A 29 -17.33 18.13 1.78
N ARG A 30 -18.52 17.84 2.33
CA ARG A 30 -19.48 16.92 1.71
C ARG A 30 -20.33 17.56 0.61
N GLU A 31 -20.61 18.86 0.67
CA GLU A 31 -21.64 19.49 -0.18
C GLU A 31 -21.23 20.86 -0.79
N GLY A 32 -19.97 21.28 -0.64
CA GLY A 32 -19.50 22.58 -1.14
C GLY A 32 -18.53 22.48 -2.32
N PRO A 33 -18.54 23.44 -3.28
CA PRO A 33 -17.42 23.59 -4.20
C PRO A 33 -16.15 23.89 -3.40
N ARG A 34 -15.10 23.10 -3.60
CA ARG A 34 -13.81 23.23 -2.89
C ARG A 34 -13.31 24.68 -2.98
N ARG A 35 -13.32 25.38 -1.85
CA ARG A 35 -12.87 26.78 -1.76
C ARG A 35 -11.38 26.79 -1.45
N TRP A 36 -10.57 27.03 -2.48
CA TRP A 36 -9.13 27.19 -2.32
C TRP A 36 -8.83 28.37 -1.39
N LEU A 37 -8.03 28.14 -0.36
CA LEU A 37 -7.55 29.22 0.49
C LEU A 37 -6.68 30.19 -0.34
N PRO A 38 -6.55 31.47 0.06
CA PRO A 38 -5.77 32.45 -0.70
C PRO A 38 -4.32 32.05 -0.99
N ASN A 39 -3.73 31.22 -0.12
CA ASN A 39 -2.36 30.69 -0.27
C ASN A 39 -2.31 29.28 -0.89
N GLU A 40 -3.45 28.67 -1.18
CA GLU A 40 -3.49 27.36 -1.83
C GLU A 40 -3.38 27.49 -3.35
N ARG A 41 -2.48 26.69 -3.94
CA ARG A 41 -2.37 26.60 -5.40
C ARG A 41 -3.55 25.81 -5.96
N LYS A 42 -4.33 26.46 -6.83
CA LYS A 42 -5.35 25.78 -7.64
C LYS A 42 -4.69 24.70 -8.53
N PRO A 43 -5.24 23.49 -8.61
CA PRO A 43 -4.84 22.49 -9.59
C PRO A 43 -4.96 23.09 -10.99
N GLY A 44 -3.91 22.97 -11.80
CA GLY A 44 -3.87 23.48 -13.18
C GLY A 44 -3.15 24.82 -13.38
N THR A 45 -2.82 25.59 -12.34
CA THR A 45 -1.99 26.81 -12.49
C THR A 45 -0.49 26.56 -12.29
N SER A 46 -0.09 25.29 -12.15
CA SER A 46 1.32 24.92 -12.05
C SER A 46 1.97 25.06 -13.44
N LYS A 47 3.00 25.91 -13.54
CA LYS A 47 3.87 26.04 -14.72
C LYS A 47 4.48 24.69 -15.14
N HIS A 48 4.58 23.73 -14.21
CA HIS A 48 5.09 22.39 -14.47
C HIS A 48 4.09 21.46 -15.18
N SER A 49 2.78 21.78 -15.18
CA SER A 49 1.80 20.96 -15.92
C SER A 49 1.92 21.14 -17.44
N ALA A 50 2.29 22.34 -17.91
CA ALA A 50 2.53 22.60 -19.32
C ALA A 50 3.77 21.86 -19.85
N LEU A 51 4.78 21.69 -18.99
CA LEU A 51 6.01 20.95 -19.32
C LEU A 51 5.73 19.44 -19.40
N ASN A 52 4.85 18.92 -18.54
CA ASN A 52 4.34 17.55 -18.61
C ASN A 52 3.33 17.30 -19.75
N GLN A 53 2.81 18.34 -20.41
CA GLN A 53 2.02 18.20 -21.64
C GLN A 53 2.92 18.19 -22.89
N GLN A 54 4.04 18.91 -22.87
CA GLN A 54 5.02 18.91 -23.96
C GLN A 54 5.88 17.65 -23.95
N LEU A 55 6.34 17.23 -22.77
CA LEU A 55 6.87 15.89 -22.55
C LEU A 55 5.66 14.99 -22.35
N ASP A 56 5.13 14.47 -23.45
CA ASP A 56 4.12 13.41 -23.48
C ASP A 56 4.70 12.17 -22.76
N VAL A 57 4.71 12.18 -21.42
CA VAL A 57 5.23 11.07 -20.58
C VAL A 57 4.45 9.77 -20.87
N MET A 58 3.30 9.89 -21.53
CA MET A 58 2.47 8.78 -22.00
C MET A 58 2.74 8.32 -23.44
N LYS A 59 3.68 8.92 -24.19
CA LYS A 59 4.15 8.40 -25.48
C LYS A 59 5.43 7.58 -25.35
N ILE A 60 5.56 6.79 -24.28
CA ILE A 60 6.36 5.58 -24.40
C ILE A 60 5.55 4.67 -25.34
N LYS A 61 5.86 4.75 -26.64
CA LYS A 61 5.42 3.74 -27.60
C LYS A 61 6.16 2.46 -27.23
N VAL A 62 5.60 1.71 -26.28
CA VAL A 62 6.02 0.34 -26.02
C VAL A 62 5.58 -0.43 -27.25
N ASP A 63 6.52 -0.77 -28.12
CA ASP A 63 6.24 -1.61 -29.27
C ASP A 63 5.95 -3.03 -28.75
N MET A 64 4.68 -3.42 -28.77
CA MET A 64 4.26 -4.76 -28.30
C MET A 64 4.73 -5.89 -29.23
N ASN A 65 5.39 -5.54 -30.35
CA ASN A 65 6.00 -6.49 -31.29
C ASN A 65 7.52 -6.68 -31.08
N GLU A 66 8.16 -5.88 -30.22
CA GLU A 66 9.54 -6.12 -29.82
C GLU A 66 9.54 -7.29 -28.83
N TYR A 67 9.73 -8.50 -29.36
CA TYR A 67 10.08 -9.65 -28.54
C TYR A 67 11.33 -9.27 -27.73
N CYS A 68 11.28 -9.46 -26.41
CA CYS A 68 12.46 -9.31 -25.56
C CYS A 68 13.63 -10.04 -26.21
N SER A 69 14.77 -9.37 -26.33
CA SER A 69 16.00 -10.00 -26.78
C SER A 69 16.33 -11.18 -25.86
N GLU A 70 17.05 -12.19 -26.36
CA GLU A 70 17.45 -13.37 -25.56
C GLU A 70 18.13 -12.97 -24.24
N ALA A 71 18.96 -11.91 -24.26
CA ALA A 71 19.59 -11.35 -23.08
C ALA A 71 18.61 -10.72 -22.07
N GLU A 72 17.50 -10.12 -22.55
CA GLU A 72 16.45 -9.58 -21.68
C GLU A 72 15.60 -10.70 -21.07
N VAL A 73 15.37 -11.79 -21.82
CA VAL A 73 14.69 -12.98 -21.31
C VAL A 73 15.54 -13.66 -20.23
N ASP A 74 16.84 -13.82 -20.44
CA ASP A 74 17.75 -14.40 -19.44
C ASP A 74 17.81 -13.55 -18.16
N LYS A 75 17.82 -12.23 -18.32
CA LYS A 75 17.76 -11.29 -17.20
C LYS A 75 16.44 -11.38 -16.45
N LEU A 76 15.32 -11.53 -17.16
CA LEU A 76 14.00 -11.73 -16.55
C LEU A 76 13.96 -13.05 -15.78
N ASN A 77 14.45 -14.15 -16.36
CA ASN A 77 14.51 -15.45 -15.68
C ASN A 77 15.36 -15.37 -14.39
N THR A 78 16.51 -14.68 -14.44
CA THR A 78 17.36 -14.49 -13.26
C THR A 78 16.62 -13.71 -12.16
N LEU A 79 15.90 -12.65 -12.55
CA LEU A 79 15.11 -11.86 -11.60
C LEU A 79 13.94 -12.66 -11.02
N GLU A 80 13.30 -13.52 -11.82
CA GLU A 80 12.25 -14.42 -11.35
C GLU A 80 12.78 -15.44 -10.34
N GLU A 81 13.97 -16.01 -10.57
CA GLU A 81 14.64 -16.90 -9.62
C GLU A 81 15.01 -16.18 -8.31
N GLU A 82 15.54 -14.95 -8.38
CA GLU A 82 15.83 -14.13 -7.20
C GLU A 82 14.57 -13.80 -6.40
N VAL A 83 13.47 -13.45 -7.08
CA VAL A 83 12.19 -13.19 -6.41
C VAL A 83 11.67 -14.45 -5.73
N ALA A 84 11.68 -15.59 -6.41
CA ALA A 84 11.24 -16.86 -5.82
C ALA A 84 12.08 -17.25 -4.60
N PHE A 85 13.39 -16.99 -4.63
CA PHE A 85 14.27 -17.19 -3.49
C PHE A 85 13.90 -16.28 -2.31
N LEU A 86 13.72 -14.98 -2.57
CA LEU A 86 13.37 -14.00 -1.54
C LEU A 86 12.00 -14.28 -0.92
N GLU A 87 11.02 -14.70 -1.73
CA GLU A 87 9.69 -15.10 -1.24
C GLU A 87 9.79 -16.30 -0.28
N GLY A 88 10.61 -17.30 -0.63
CA GLY A 88 10.84 -18.46 0.23
C GLY A 88 11.55 -18.12 1.55
N GLU A 89 12.54 -17.23 1.54
CA GLU A 89 13.20 -16.77 2.77
C GLU A 89 12.28 -15.90 3.62
N MET A 90 11.44 -15.07 3.00
CA MET A 90 10.44 -14.27 3.71
C MET A 90 9.43 -15.15 4.45
N GLU A 91 8.97 -16.25 3.84
CA GLU A 91 8.04 -17.19 4.48
C GLU A 91 8.65 -17.80 5.75
N LYS A 92 9.89 -18.29 5.67
CA LYS A 92 10.62 -18.83 6.84
C LYS A 92 10.82 -17.79 7.92
N PHE A 93 11.23 -16.57 7.54
CA PHE A 93 11.42 -15.47 8.49
C PHE A 93 10.11 -15.14 9.23
N VAL A 94 8.98 -15.11 8.53
CA VAL A 94 7.67 -14.84 9.14
C VAL A 94 7.30 -15.93 10.12
N GLU A 95 7.51 -17.21 9.78
CA GLU A 95 7.25 -18.32 10.69
C GLU A 95 8.11 -18.23 11.96
N GLU A 96 9.42 -18.05 11.81
CA GLU A 96 10.36 -17.89 12.92
C GLU A 96 10.01 -16.69 13.80
N PHE A 97 9.62 -15.57 13.19
CA PHE A 97 9.21 -14.36 13.90
C PHE A 97 7.97 -14.61 14.77
N TYR A 98 6.94 -15.28 14.24
CA TYR A 98 5.73 -15.58 15.02
C TYR A 98 6.01 -16.58 16.15
N VAL A 99 6.87 -17.58 15.92
CA VAL A 99 7.31 -18.50 16.99
C VAL A 99 8.09 -17.76 18.08
N ALA A 100 9.01 -16.87 17.70
CA ALA A 100 9.76 -16.05 18.64
C ALA A 100 8.83 -15.09 19.42
N ALA A 101 7.84 -14.49 18.76
CA ALA A 101 6.87 -13.61 19.41
C ALA A 101 5.97 -14.37 20.40
N ALA A 102 5.53 -15.59 20.03
CA ALA A 102 4.73 -16.44 20.90
C ALA A 102 5.52 -16.89 22.14
N THR A 103 6.78 -17.32 21.95
CA THR A 103 7.66 -17.71 23.06
C THR A 103 7.97 -16.53 23.97
N PHE A 104 8.24 -15.35 23.42
CA PHE A 104 8.41 -14.12 24.22
C PHE A 104 7.14 -13.78 25.03
N SER A 105 5.97 -13.85 24.42
CA SER A 105 4.68 -13.55 25.09
C SER A 105 4.40 -14.51 26.26
N THR A 106 4.70 -15.79 26.08
CA THR A 106 4.56 -16.79 27.14
C THR A 106 5.57 -16.57 28.27
N GLN A 107 6.83 -16.23 27.95
CA GLN A 107 7.86 -15.89 28.93
C GLN A 107 7.48 -14.66 29.76
N VAL A 108 7.00 -13.57 29.12
CA VAL A 108 6.54 -12.36 29.81
C VAL A 108 5.40 -12.69 30.77
N THR A 109 4.43 -13.50 30.35
CA THR A 109 3.29 -13.89 31.18
C THR A 109 3.71 -14.73 32.39
N ALA A 110 4.63 -15.69 32.18
CA ALA A 110 5.17 -16.53 33.24
C ALA A 110 5.96 -15.68 34.26
N GLN A 111 6.83 -14.80 33.79
CA GLN A 111 7.62 -13.90 34.64
C GLN A 111 6.73 -12.93 35.42
N LYS A 112 5.71 -12.33 34.78
CA LYS A 112 4.75 -11.46 35.45
C LYS A 112 3.99 -12.19 36.56
N THR A 113 3.62 -13.45 36.33
CA THR A 113 2.97 -14.30 37.34
C THR A 113 3.89 -14.57 38.54
N LEU A 114 5.16 -14.86 38.28
CA LEU A 114 6.18 -15.04 39.32
C LEU A 114 6.40 -13.75 40.14
N LEU A 115 6.58 -12.61 39.47
CA LEU A 115 6.74 -11.31 40.13
C LEU A 115 5.53 -10.95 40.99
N ASN A 116 4.31 -11.14 40.48
CA ASN A 116 3.10 -10.88 41.25
C ASN A 116 3.01 -11.76 42.51
N ARG A 117 3.48 -13.02 42.44
CA ARG A 117 3.55 -13.88 43.62
C ARG A 117 4.57 -13.36 44.63
N LEU A 118 5.78 -13.01 44.18
CA LEU A 118 6.83 -12.47 45.04
C LEU A 118 6.41 -11.16 45.74
N GLN A 119 5.76 -10.26 45.02
CA GLN A 119 5.25 -9.00 45.59
C GLN A 119 4.17 -9.21 46.65
N ARG A 120 3.31 -10.24 46.51
CA ARG A 120 2.27 -10.55 47.51
C ARG A 120 2.81 -11.06 48.84
N PHE A 121 4.01 -11.64 48.84
CA PHE A 121 4.68 -12.11 50.05
C PHE A 121 5.67 -11.10 50.62
N GLN A 122 5.75 -9.90 50.04
CA GLN A 122 6.59 -8.83 50.55
C GLN A 122 5.83 -8.12 51.70
N PRO A 123 6.35 -8.17 52.96
CA PRO A 123 5.73 -7.43 54.05
C PRO A 123 5.85 -5.92 53.76
N PRO A 124 4.89 -5.10 54.23
CA PRO A 124 5.03 -3.65 54.14
C PRO A 124 6.31 -3.25 54.88
N SER A 125 7.22 -2.59 54.16
CA SER A 125 8.36 -1.93 54.78
C SER A 125 7.84 -0.82 55.68
N GLU A 126 8.22 -0.88 56.97
CA GLU A 126 7.89 0.11 58.01
C GLU A 126 8.13 1.57 57.60
#